data_AF-A0AB34JHP8-F1
#
_entry.id   AF-A0AB34JHP8-F1
#
_cell.length_a   1.000
_cell.length_b   1.000
_cell.length_c   1.000
_cell.angle_alpha   90.00
_cell.angle_beta   90.00
_cell.angle_gamma   90.00
#
_symmetry.space_group_name_H-M   'P 1'
#
loop_
_entity.id
_entity.type
_entity.pdbx_description
1 polymer ?
#
loop_
_entity_poly.entity_id
_entity_poly.type
_entity_poly.pdbx_seq_one_letter_code
_entity_poly.pdbx_strand_id
1 'polypeptide(L)'
;MLALQLSRAGRHASLGLRALSSSPQRQLQLTDKCVERIRELNRRETASEKCLRLSVEPGGCSGFQYRFNLDEQNDMEEDDIVFEKGGAKLVVDEASLALLDGSTVDFEETMMSTSFVVLNNPQSGSSCGCGTSFQAKD
;
A
#
# COMPACT_ATOMS: atom_id res chain seq x y z
N MET A 1 -3.88 -66.26 -12.66
CA MET A 1 -2.50 -66.38 -12.12
C MET A 1 -1.89 -64.98 -12.16
N LEU A 2 -2.17 -64.08 -11.23
CA LEU A 2 -1.55 -63.92 -9.90
C LEU A 2 -0.04 -64.20 -9.86
N ALA A 3 0.76 -63.14 -9.80
CA ALA A 3 2.05 -63.12 -9.12
C ALA A 3 2.35 -61.67 -8.68
N LEU A 4 2.15 -61.43 -7.39
CA LEU A 4 2.77 -60.34 -6.64
C LEU A 4 4.28 -60.61 -6.52
N GLN A 5 5.11 -59.58 -6.65
CA GLN A 5 6.29 -59.42 -5.79
C GLN A 5 6.48 -57.94 -5.41
N LEU A 6 6.80 -57.75 -4.14
CA LEU A 6 6.85 -56.52 -3.37
C LEU A 6 8.25 -55.87 -3.36
N SER A 7 8.24 -54.54 -3.31
CA SER A 7 9.10 -53.63 -2.52
C SER A 7 10.61 -53.60 -2.74
N ARG A 8 11.13 -52.40 -3.05
CA ARG A 8 12.09 -51.70 -2.18
C ARG A 8 12.13 -50.20 -2.48
N ALA A 9 12.00 -49.42 -1.41
CA ALA A 9 12.06 -47.97 -1.40
C ALA A 9 13.42 -47.42 -1.85
N GLY A 10 13.38 -46.45 -2.76
CA GLY A 10 14.50 -45.58 -3.13
C GLY A 10 14.10 -44.13 -2.88
N ARG A 11 14.62 -43.56 -1.80
CA ARG A 11 14.58 -42.13 -1.49
C ARG A 11 15.24 -41.35 -2.62
N HIS A 12 14.70 -40.19 -2.98
CA HIS A 12 15.40 -38.91 -3.16
C HIS A 12 14.42 -37.93 -3.81
N ALA A 13 13.68 -37.22 -2.95
CA ALA A 13 13.15 -35.92 -3.30
C ALA A 13 14.35 -34.98 -3.45
N SER A 14 14.51 -34.36 -4.62
CA SER A 14 15.32 -33.16 -4.74
C SER A 14 14.95 -32.34 -5.97
N LEU A 15 14.39 -31.16 -5.68
CA LEU A 15 14.63 -29.84 -6.28
C LEU A 15 14.58 -29.69 -7.83
N GLY A 16 13.94 -28.69 -8.41
CA GLY A 16 13.56 -27.40 -7.84
C GLY A 16 12.51 -26.67 -8.67
N LEU A 17 11.52 -26.17 -7.94
CA LEU A 17 10.64 -25.08 -8.36
C LEU A 17 11.51 -23.82 -8.50
N ARG A 18 11.87 -23.43 -9.72
CA ARG A 18 12.55 -22.17 -9.96
C ARG A 18 11.51 -21.08 -10.21
N ALA A 19 10.82 -20.71 -9.14
CA ALA A 19 9.91 -19.58 -9.15
C ALA A 19 10.69 -18.28 -8.88
N LEU A 20 10.72 -17.46 -9.93
CA LEU A 20 10.53 -16.01 -9.93
C LEU A 20 11.63 -15.13 -9.31
N SER A 21 12.25 -14.36 -10.19
CA SER A 21 13.00 -13.14 -9.91
C SER A 21 12.19 -12.21 -8.99
N SER A 22 12.61 -12.10 -7.73
CA SER A 22 12.05 -11.14 -6.78
C SER A 22 12.70 -9.78 -7.00
N SER A 23 12.17 -8.99 -7.94
CA SER A 23 12.24 -7.53 -7.77
C SER A 23 11.46 -7.20 -6.49
N PRO A 24 11.94 -6.29 -5.61
CA PRO A 24 11.15 -5.88 -4.46
C PRO A 24 9.85 -5.30 -4.99
N GLN A 25 8.74 -6.01 -4.75
CA GLN A 25 7.44 -5.53 -5.16
C GLN A 25 7.10 -4.38 -4.23
N ARG A 26 7.21 -3.15 -4.75
CA ARG A 26 6.76 -1.96 -4.03
C ARG A 26 5.24 -2.07 -3.85
N GLN A 27 4.78 -2.27 -2.63
CA GLN A 27 3.40 -2.64 -2.31
C GLN A 27 2.77 -1.63 -1.36
N LEU A 28 1.56 -1.20 -1.69
CA LEU A 28 0.66 -0.49 -0.78
C LEU A 28 -0.68 -1.20 -0.71
N GLN A 29 -1.24 -1.25 0.48
CA GLN A 29 -2.55 -1.86 0.72
C GLN A 29 -3.57 -0.79 1.05
N LEU A 30 -4.79 -0.90 0.51
CA LEU A 30 -5.91 -0.05 0.90
C LEU A 30 -6.89 -0.86 1.74
N THR A 31 -7.28 -0.33 2.90
CA THR A 31 -8.39 -0.91 3.67
C THR A 31 -9.73 -0.69 2.95
N ASP A 32 -10.74 -1.46 3.36
CA ASP A 32 -12.08 -1.31 2.78
C ASP A 32 -12.70 0.06 3.12
N LYS A 33 -12.41 0.62 4.30
CA LYS A 33 -12.85 1.97 4.69
C LYS A 33 -12.25 3.05 3.80
N CYS A 34 -10.95 2.95 3.50
CA CYS A 34 -10.27 3.86 2.58
C CYS A 34 -10.94 3.82 1.19
N VAL A 35 -11.16 2.61 0.67
CA VAL A 35 -11.83 2.39 -0.63
C VAL A 35 -13.23 2.99 -0.63
N GLU A 36 -14.03 2.70 0.40
CA GLU A 36 -15.39 3.21 0.52
C GLU A 36 -15.42 4.74 0.54
N ARG A 37 -14.51 5.36 1.29
CA ARG A 37 -14.42 6.82 1.39
C ARG A 37 -14.07 7.48 0.07
N ILE A 38 -13.07 6.97 -0.65
CA ILE A 38 -12.70 7.49 -1.99
C ILE A 38 -13.88 7.37 -2.95
N ARG A 39 -14.58 6.24 -2.95
CA ARG A 39 -15.76 6.04 -3.80
C ARG A 39 -16.91 6.97 -3.44
N GLU A 40 -17.11 7.25 -2.15
CA GLU A 40 -18.13 8.20 -1.70
C GLU A 40 -17.83 9.62 -2.20
N LEU A 41 -16.57 10.04 -2.16
CA LEU A 41 -16.12 11.32 -2.71
C LEU A 41 -16.40 11.41 -4.22
N ASN A 42 -16.10 10.33 -4.97
CA ASN A 42 -16.39 10.27 -6.41
C ASN A 42 -17.89 10.18 -6.74
N ARG A 43 -18.74 9.65 -5.86
CA ARG A 43 -20.20 9.66 -6.07
C ARG A 43 -20.82 11.05 -5.87
N ARG A 44 -20.23 11.88 -5.02
CA ARG A 44 -20.73 13.23 -4.72
C ARG A 44 -20.38 14.23 -5.81
N GLU A 45 -19.27 14.00 -6.50
CA GLU A 45 -18.73 14.89 -7.52
C GLU A 45 -18.87 14.24 -8.90
N THR A 46 -19.78 14.76 -9.72
CA THR A 46 -20.07 14.18 -11.04
C THR A 46 -19.22 14.78 -12.16
N ALA A 47 -18.43 15.82 -11.87
CA ALA A 47 -17.70 16.58 -12.87
C ALA A 47 -16.38 15.93 -13.29
N SER A 48 -15.70 15.23 -12.38
CA SER A 48 -14.39 14.62 -12.62
C SER A 48 -14.16 13.46 -11.64
N GLU A 49 -13.58 12.36 -12.13
CA GLU A 49 -13.14 11.26 -11.27
C GLU A 49 -11.94 11.74 -10.45
N LYS A 50 -11.97 11.57 -9.12
CA LYS A 50 -10.89 11.94 -8.23
C LYS A 50 -10.08 10.72 -7.81
N CYS A 51 -8.80 10.95 -7.56
CA CYS A 51 -7.89 10.00 -6.92
C CYS A 51 -7.36 10.57 -5.60
N LEU A 52 -7.08 9.69 -4.65
CA LEU A 52 -6.36 10.07 -3.43
C LEU A 52 -4.87 10.10 -3.76
N ARG A 53 -4.20 11.23 -3.57
CA ARG A 53 -2.74 11.31 -3.62
C ARG A 53 -2.18 11.18 -2.21
N LEU A 54 -1.16 10.36 -2.04
CA LEU A 54 -0.37 10.25 -0.82
C LEU A 54 1.09 10.59 -1.16
N SER A 55 1.65 11.59 -0.49
CA SER A 55 3.07 11.94 -0.55
C SER A 55 3.70 11.97 0.84
N VAL A 56 5.02 11.81 0.87
CA VAL A 56 5.85 12.00 2.07
C VAL A 56 6.69 13.25 1.88
N GLU A 57 6.56 14.19 2.81
CA GLU A 57 7.30 15.45 2.78
C GLU A 57 8.25 15.57 3.98
N PRO A 58 9.40 16.25 3.82
CA PRO A 58 10.21 16.63 4.97
C PRO A 58 9.43 17.59 5.87
N GLY A 59 9.26 17.25 7.15
CA GLY A 59 8.46 18.06 8.07
C GLY A 59 8.10 17.37 9.39
N GLY A 60 7.39 18.10 10.25
CA GLY A 60 6.97 17.63 11.57
C GLY A 60 8.11 17.45 12.60
N CYS A 61 7.76 17.07 13.82
CA CYS A 61 8.72 16.86 14.91
C CYS A 61 9.67 15.67 14.67
N SER A 62 9.35 14.80 13.71
CA SER A 62 9.99 13.50 13.47
C SER A 62 10.69 13.41 12.11
N GLY A 63 10.74 14.47 11.32
CA GLY A 63 11.53 14.53 10.09
C GLY A 63 10.73 14.29 8.80
N PHE A 64 9.71 13.41 8.83
CA PHE A 64 8.78 13.22 7.71
C PHE A 64 7.31 13.31 8.14
N GLN A 65 6.47 13.77 7.21
CA GLN A 65 5.02 13.85 7.38
C GLN A 65 4.29 13.24 6.18
N TYR A 66 3.15 12.60 6.43
CA TYR A 66 2.26 12.14 5.37
C TYR A 66 1.35 13.29 4.93
N ARG A 67 1.22 13.50 3.62
CA ARG A 67 0.26 14.43 3.03
C ARG A 67 -0.73 13.67 2.17
N PHE A 68 -2.01 13.93 2.41
CA PHE A 68 -3.11 13.41 1.61
C PHE A 68 -3.80 14.54 0.85
N ASN A 69 -3.90 14.38 -0.46
CA ASN A 69 -4.60 15.30 -1.35
C ASN A 69 -5.67 14.55 -2.15
N LEU A 70 -6.72 15.24 -2.57
CA LEU A 70 -7.69 14.72 -3.53
C LEU A 70 -7.48 15.45 -4.84
N ASP A 71 -6.90 14.75 -5.79
CA ASP A 71 -6.58 15.30 -7.11
C ASP A 71 -7.60 14.81 -8.12
N GLU A 72 -7.77 15.55 -9.20
CA GLU A 72 -8.51 15.02 -10.35
C GLU A 72 -7.66 13.97 -11.05
N GLN A 73 -8.29 12.96 -11.63
CA GLN A 73 -7.58 11.91 -12.34
C GLN A 73 -6.76 12.47 -13.54
N ASN A 74 -7.15 13.62 -14.08
CA ASN A 74 -6.41 14.29 -15.15
C ASN A 74 -5.14 15.02 -14.65
N ASP A 75 -4.99 15.22 -13.34
CA ASP A 75 -3.82 15.83 -12.70
C ASP A 75 -2.78 14.77 -12.27
N MET A 76 -2.94 13.52 -12.73
CA MET A 76 -1.96 12.47 -12.51
C MET A 76 -0.76 12.67 -13.43
N GLU A 77 0.44 12.57 -12.86
CA GLU A 77 1.70 12.73 -13.57
C GLU A 77 2.16 11.39 -14.17
N GLU A 78 3.08 11.43 -15.14
CA GLU A 78 3.55 10.21 -15.83
C GLU A 78 4.31 9.25 -14.90
N ASP A 79 5.01 9.79 -13.90
CA ASP A 79 5.85 9.04 -12.95
C ASP A 79 5.08 8.57 -11.71
N ASP A 80 3.78 8.83 -11.66
CA ASP A 80 2.92 8.42 -10.56
C ASP A 80 2.68 6.91 -10.56
N ILE A 81 2.87 6.28 -9.39
CA ILE A 81 2.48 4.89 -9.17
C ILE A 81 1.03 4.85 -8.67
N VAL A 82 0.21 4.07 -9.37
CA VAL A 82 -1.22 3.94 -9.09
C VAL A 82 -1.53 2.60 -8.43
N PHE A 83 -2.19 2.66 -7.28
CA PHE A 83 -2.74 1.52 -6.57
C PHE A 83 -4.27 1.59 -6.63
N GLU A 84 -4.90 0.58 -7.23
CA GLU A 84 -6.35 0.52 -7.37
C GLU A 84 -6.94 -0.63 -6.57
N LYS A 85 -8.01 -0.35 -5.82
CA LYS A 85 -8.83 -1.36 -5.17
C LYS A 85 -10.30 -0.98 -5.22
N GLY A 86 -11.13 -1.82 -5.82
CA GLY A 86 -12.58 -1.64 -5.85
C GLY A 86 -13.04 -0.33 -6.49
N GLY A 87 -12.30 0.19 -7.48
CA GLY A 87 -12.57 1.47 -8.15
C GLY A 87 -12.10 2.71 -7.39
N ALA A 88 -11.47 2.56 -6.22
CA ALA A 88 -10.74 3.64 -5.57
C ALA A 88 -9.29 3.63 -6.06
N LYS A 89 -8.78 4.81 -6.43
CA LYS A 89 -7.40 5.01 -6.90
C LYS A 89 -6.61 5.79 -5.86
N LEU A 90 -5.47 5.23 -5.48
CA LEU A 90 -4.42 5.88 -4.70
C LEU A 90 -3.22 6.13 -5.61
N VAL A 91 -2.69 7.35 -5.57
CA VAL A 91 -1.57 7.80 -6.38
C VAL A 91 -0.41 8.21 -5.47
N VAL A 92 0.79 7.77 -5.78
CA VAL A 92 2.00 8.01 -4.99
C VAL A 92 3.17 8.25 -5.94
N ASP A 93 3.95 9.30 -5.71
CA ASP A 93 5.19 9.53 -6.47
C ASP A 93 6.29 8.53 -6.07
N GLU A 94 7.26 8.30 -6.96
CA GLU A 94 8.30 7.30 -6.75
C GLU A 94 9.14 7.53 -5.48
N ALA A 95 9.43 8.78 -5.13
CA ALA A 95 10.23 9.11 -3.95
C ALA A 95 9.46 8.80 -2.67
N SER A 96 8.18 9.16 -2.61
CA SER A 96 7.30 8.82 -1.50
C SER A 96 7.08 7.32 -1.35
N LEU A 97 6.96 6.59 -2.47
CA LEU A 97 6.74 5.14 -2.45
C LEU A 97 7.89 4.38 -1.76
N ALA A 98 9.13 4.83 -1.91
CA ALA A 98 10.27 4.24 -1.22
C ALA A 98 10.15 4.32 0.32
N LEU A 99 9.48 5.35 0.84
CA LEU A 99 9.24 5.57 2.27
C LEU A 99 7.92 4.97 2.78
N LEU A 100 7.12 4.42 1.86
CA LEU A 100 5.79 3.89 2.14
C LEU A 100 5.68 2.39 1.82
N ASP A 101 6.72 1.78 1.25
CA ASP A 101 6.68 0.39 0.80
C ASP A 101 6.30 -0.58 1.92
N GLY A 102 5.24 -1.35 1.68
CA GLY A 102 4.62 -2.31 2.58
C GLY A 102 3.58 -1.70 3.53
N SER A 103 3.28 -0.41 3.43
CA SER A 103 2.30 0.26 4.30
C SER A 103 0.85 -0.06 3.93
N THR A 104 -0.06 0.24 4.87
CA THR A 104 -1.50 0.19 4.66
C THR A 104 -2.08 1.59 4.75
N VAL A 105 -2.87 2.03 3.77
CA VAL A 105 -3.63 3.27 3.81
C VAL A 105 -5.04 2.98 4.30
N ASP A 106 -5.46 3.70 5.34
CA ASP A 106 -6.77 3.57 5.97
C ASP A 106 -7.50 4.93 6.03
N PHE A 107 -8.77 4.90 6.37
CA PHE A 107 -9.58 6.06 6.71
C PHE A 107 -10.16 5.88 8.11
N GLU A 108 -9.80 6.80 9.00
CA GLU A 108 -10.28 6.83 10.38
C GLU A 108 -11.30 7.94 10.57
N GLU A 109 -12.40 7.58 11.22
CA GLU A 109 -13.45 8.50 11.66
C GLU A 109 -13.60 8.34 13.18
N THR A 110 -13.37 9.45 13.87
CA THR A 110 -13.50 9.59 15.31
C THR A 110 -14.53 10.69 15.60
N MET A 111 -15.02 10.79 16.83
CA MET A 111 -15.96 11.86 17.20
C MET A 111 -15.41 13.27 16.98
N MET A 112 -14.09 13.44 16.92
CA MET A 112 -13.44 14.75 16.81
C MET A 112 -12.81 15.02 15.43
N SER A 113 -12.56 13.97 14.64
CA SER A 113 -11.84 14.10 13.38
C SER A 113 -12.12 12.95 12.42
N THR A 114 -12.02 13.26 11.13
CA THR A 114 -12.08 12.27 10.05
C THR A 114 -10.89 12.49 9.13
N SER A 115 -10.05 11.49 8.93
CA SER A 115 -8.83 11.64 8.14
C SER A 115 -8.39 10.33 7.51
N PHE A 116 -7.69 10.44 6.39
CA PHE A 116 -6.85 9.35 5.92
C PHE A 116 -5.62 9.22 6.82
N VAL A 117 -5.15 7.98 7.00
CA VAL A 117 -4.01 7.64 7.83
C VAL A 117 -3.16 6.56 7.17
N VAL A 118 -1.87 6.52 7.50
CA VAL A 118 -0.97 5.44 7.09
C VAL A 118 -0.70 4.56 8.30
N LEU A 119 -0.96 3.26 8.16
CA LEU A 119 -0.78 2.24 9.17
C LEU A 119 0.34 1.27 8.77
N ASN A 120 0.97 0.65 9.77
CA ASN A 120 1.95 -0.43 9.61
C ASN A 120 3.12 -0.11 8.67
N ASN A 121 3.56 1.16 8.57
CA ASN A 121 4.66 1.54 7.69
C ASN A 121 5.98 0.85 8.11
N PRO A 122 6.50 -0.14 7.34
CA PRO A 122 7.73 -0.83 7.68
C PRO A 122 8.96 0.08 7.66
N GLN A 123 8.92 1.18 6.90
CA GLN A 123 9.99 2.16 6.80
C GLN A 123 10.01 3.15 7.96
N SER A 124 8.99 3.14 8.83
CA SER A 124 8.91 4.02 10.00
C SER A 124 9.65 3.42 11.20
N GLY A 125 10.67 4.12 11.71
CA GLY A 125 11.42 3.76 12.90
C GLY A 125 10.70 4.11 14.20
N SER A 126 10.31 5.38 14.35
CA SER A 126 9.49 5.89 15.46
C SER A 126 8.38 6.78 14.92
N SER A 127 7.13 6.53 15.31
CA SER A 127 5.98 7.38 14.96
C SER A 127 5.72 8.41 16.07
N CYS A 128 5.44 9.66 15.70
CA CYS A 128 4.91 10.64 16.66
C CYS A 128 3.50 10.22 17.10
N GLY A 129 3.14 10.43 18.37
CA GLY A 129 1.85 9.98 18.93
C GLY A 129 0.58 10.54 18.27
N CYS A 130 0.71 11.48 17.32
CA CYS A 130 -0.39 12.00 16.51
C CYS A 130 -0.62 11.29 15.17
N GLY A 131 0.24 10.33 14.78
CA GLY A 131 0.05 9.49 13.57
C GLY A 131 0.28 10.17 12.22
N THR A 132 0.52 11.48 12.17
CA THR A 132 0.72 12.25 10.93
C THR A 132 2.19 12.42 10.52
N SER A 133 3.13 12.02 11.38
CA SER A 133 4.57 12.14 11.15
C SER A 133 5.37 10.95 11.69
N PHE A 134 6.52 10.69 11.08
CA PHE A 134 7.39 9.55 11.41
C PHE A 134 8.86 9.86 11.12
N GLN A 135 9.76 9.10 11.76
CA GLN A 135 11.17 9.01 11.38
C GLN A 135 11.37 7.84 10.42
N ALA A 136 12.03 8.08 9.29
CA ALA A 136 12.49 6.98 8.43
C ALA A 136 13.53 6.13 9.18
N LYS A 137 13.54 4.82 8.94
CA LYS A 137 14.62 3.94 9.40
C LYS A 137 15.90 4.26 8.61
N ASP A 138 17.02 4.26 9.32
CA ASP A 138 18.37 4.39 8.77
C ASP A 138 18.70 3.23 7.81
#